data_AF-A0A2P8FG25-F1
#
_entry.id   AF-A0A2P8FG25-F1
#
_cell.length_a   1.000
_cell.length_b   1.000
_cell.length_c   1.000
_cell.angle_alpha   90.00
_cell.angle_beta   90.00
_cell.angle_gamma   90.00
#
_symmetry.space_group_name_H-M   'P 1'
#
loop_
_entity.id
_entity.type
_entity.pdbx_description
1 polymer ?
#
loop_
_entity_poly.entity_id
_entity_poly.type
_entity_poly.pdbx_seq_one_letter_code
_entity_poly.pdbx_strand_id
1 'polypeptide(L)'
;MALWQGRFRWSGLLVLLLAFGLWSETERPNVLIAENGGLVGVLTKDGRAMSKAKGQGFVARNWLENDGSPLDQSAAASLWQDDMPSVQENALGDGGRIIHVHGKKGLAAFQSCDPSDVVVFSTAYLKDAACDVFDPPRLKTLGAVAIRLEEGIPQVITARQVSGQRLWNTGRER
;
A
#
# COMPACT_ATOMS: atom_id res chain seq x y z
N MET A 1 -25.20 -6.94 -39.18
CA MET A 1 -24.89 -5.82 -38.26
C MET A 1 -26.18 -5.42 -37.57
N ALA A 2 -26.44 -5.96 -36.38
CA ALA A 2 -27.64 -5.61 -35.62
C ALA A 2 -27.39 -4.27 -34.91
N LEU A 3 -27.82 -3.18 -35.54
CA LEU A 3 -27.84 -1.87 -34.89
C LEU A 3 -28.93 -1.92 -33.82
N TRP A 4 -28.48 -1.79 -32.59
CA TRP A 4 -29.31 -1.75 -31.38
C TRP A 4 -30.16 -0.48 -31.38
N GLN A 5 -31.27 -0.49 -32.12
CA GLN A 5 -32.17 0.64 -32.27
C GLN A 5 -33.39 0.49 -31.33
N GLY A 6 -33.79 1.59 -30.68
CA GLY A 6 -34.97 1.66 -29.81
C GLY A 6 -34.70 1.43 -28.32
N ARG A 7 -35.70 0.88 -27.61
CA ARG A 7 -35.77 0.74 -26.13
C ARG A 7 -34.61 -0.05 -25.53
N PHE A 8 -34.04 -0.97 -26.30
CA PHE A 8 -32.88 -1.78 -25.91
C PHE A 8 -31.61 -0.95 -25.68
N ARG A 9 -31.49 0.25 -26.26
CA ARG A 9 -30.36 1.16 -26.02
C ARG A 9 -30.23 1.57 -24.54
N TRP A 10 -31.35 1.64 -23.82
CA TRP A 10 -31.37 1.91 -22.39
C TRP A 10 -30.86 0.74 -21.56
N SER A 11 -31.05 -0.50 -22.02
CA SER A 11 -30.54 -1.67 -21.29
C SER A 11 -29.01 -1.68 -21.20
N GLY A 12 -28.31 -1.24 -22.25
CA GLY A 12 -26.85 -1.15 -22.21
C GLY A 12 -26.36 0.02 -21.37
N LEU A 13 -27.07 1.14 -21.36
CA LEU A 13 -26.78 2.22 -20.44
C LEU A 13 -26.94 1.76 -18.99
N LEU A 14 -27.98 0.99 -18.69
CA LEU A 14 -28.24 0.43 -17.36
C LEU A 14 -27.13 -0.55 -16.95
N VAL A 15 -26.70 -1.44 -17.85
CA VAL A 15 -25.56 -2.33 -17.61
C VAL A 15 -24.26 -1.55 -17.39
N LEU A 16 -24.00 -0.49 -18.16
CA LEU A 16 -22.84 0.38 -17.97
C LEU A 16 -22.87 1.11 -16.62
N LEU A 17 -24.03 1.63 -16.23
CA LEU A 17 -24.20 2.29 -14.94
C LEU A 17 -24.05 1.32 -13.77
N LEU A 18 -24.58 0.10 -13.88
CA LEU A 18 -24.39 -0.95 -12.87
C LEU A 18 -22.94 -1.39 -12.78
N ALA A 19 -22.27 -1.58 -13.92
CA ALA A 19 -20.84 -1.91 -13.95
C ALA A 19 -20.00 -0.79 -13.32
N PHE A 20 -20.33 0.47 -13.61
CA PHE A 20 -19.66 1.63 -13.02
C PHE A 20 -19.93 1.73 -11.51
N GLY A 21 -21.17 1.51 -11.07
CA GLY A 21 -21.55 1.51 -9.65
C GLY A 21 -20.80 0.43 -8.87
N LEU A 22 -20.80 -0.81 -9.36
CA LEU A 22 -20.08 -1.92 -8.75
C LEU A 22 -18.56 -1.70 -8.74
N TRP A 23 -18.01 -1.08 -9.78
CA TRP A 23 -16.57 -0.76 -9.82
C TRP A 23 -16.20 0.30 -8.79
N SER A 24 -17.06 1.30 -8.59
CA SER A 24 -16.85 2.38 -7.63
C SER A 24 -16.84 1.93 -6.16
N GLU A 25 -17.36 0.74 -5.86
CA GLU A 25 -17.45 0.21 -4.48
C GLU A 25 -16.16 -0.48 -4.01
N THR A 26 -15.09 -0.47 -4.83
CA THR A 26 -13.81 -1.07 -4.44
C THR A 26 -13.12 -0.22 -3.38
N GLU A 27 -13.17 -0.68 -2.13
CA GLU A 27 -12.47 -0.04 -1.02
C GLU A 27 -10.95 -0.08 -1.22
N ARG A 28 -10.35 1.11 -1.37
CA ARG A 28 -8.92 1.30 -1.54
C ARG A 28 -8.21 1.15 -0.20
N PRO A 29 -7.16 0.30 -0.09
CA PRO A 29 -6.42 0.15 1.16
C PRO A 29 -5.77 1.46 1.61
N ASN A 30 -5.83 1.71 2.92
CA ASN A 30 -5.26 2.89 3.57
C ASN A 30 -3.74 2.91 3.43
N VAL A 31 -3.07 1.75 3.53
CA VAL A 31 -1.62 1.64 3.38
C VAL A 31 -1.26 0.54 2.41
N LEU A 32 -0.22 0.77 1.60
CA LEU A 32 0.43 -0.22 0.76
C LEU A 32 1.93 -0.28 1.12
N ILE A 33 2.46 -1.49 1.22
CA ILE A 33 3.85 -1.79 1.54
C ILE A 33 4.41 -2.65 0.42
N ALA A 34 5.51 -2.20 -0.19
CA ALA A 34 6.20 -2.96 -1.23
C ALA A 34 6.79 -4.27 -0.65
N GLU A 35 6.90 -5.31 -1.47
CA GLU A 35 7.37 -6.65 -1.08
C GLU A 35 8.78 -6.71 -0.45
N ASN A 36 9.56 -5.64 -0.54
CA ASN A 36 10.89 -5.52 0.06
C ASN A 36 10.98 -4.39 1.11
N GLY A 37 9.85 -3.79 1.47
CA GLY A 37 9.78 -2.64 2.39
C GLY A 37 10.44 -1.39 1.81
N GLY A 38 10.71 -1.33 0.51
CA GLY A 38 11.43 -0.24 -0.15
C GLY A 38 10.61 1.03 -0.33
N LEU A 39 9.28 0.90 -0.36
CA LEU A 39 8.32 1.98 -0.57
C LEU A 39 7.05 1.70 0.25
N VAL A 40 6.49 2.75 0.84
CA VAL A 40 5.20 2.73 1.53
C VAL A 40 4.31 3.81 0.92
N GLY A 41 3.04 3.49 0.71
CA GLY A 41 2.04 4.41 0.16
C GLY A 41 0.85 4.54 1.10
N VAL A 42 0.55 5.75 1.58
CA VAL A 42 -0.56 6.03 2.50
C VAL A 42 -1.64 6.82 1.78
N LEU A 43 -2.88 6.35 1.83
CA LEU A 43 -4.02 7.03 1.24
C LEU A 43 -4.41 8.22 2.13
N THR A 44 -4.26 9.43 1.62
CA THR A 44 -4.66 10.67 2.29
C THR A 44 -5.87 11.28 1.57
N LYS A 45 -6.42 12.37 2.12
CA LYS A 45 -7.49 13.15 1.48
C LYS A 45 -7.10 13.73 0.11
N ASP A 46 -5.81 13.98 -0.09
CA ASP A 46 -5.27 14.60 -1.31
C ASP A 46 -4.75 13.56 -2.32
N GLY A 47 -4.89 12.26 -2.01
CA GLY A 47 -4.42 11.14 -2.82
C GLY A 47 -3.42 10.27 -2.07
N ARG A 48 -2.84 9.29 -2.78
CA ARG A 48 -1.86 8.38 -2.17
C ARG A 48 -0.50 9.05 -2.03
N ALA A 49 -0.11 9.33 -0.80
CA ALA A 49 1.20 9.84 -0.44
C ALA A 49 2.26 8.74 -0.53
N MET A 50 3.38 9.00 -1.19
CA MET A 50 4.51 8.07 -1.31
C MET A 50 5.59 8.40 -0.29
N SER A 51 6.15 7.41 0.40
CA SER A 51 7.19 7.67 1.41
C SER A 51 8.51 8.18 0.82
N LYS A 52 8.69 8.11 -0.51
CA LYS A 52 9.88 8.60 -1.23
C LYS A 52 9.54 9.08 -2.63
N ALA A 53 10.22 10.14 -3.04
CA ALA A 53 10.11 10.72 -4.38
C ALA A 53 10.72 9.85 -5.49
N LYS A 54 11.63 8.93 -5.17
CA LYS A 54 12.35 8.09 -6.14
C LYS A 54 12.61 6.67 -5.62
N GLY A 55 12.80 5.74 -6.56
CA GLY A 55 13.05 4.32 -6.28
C GLY A 55 11.74 3.52 -6.20
N GLN A 56 11.77 2.25 -6.59
CA GLN A 56 10.55 1.43 -6.73
C GLN A 56 9.51 2.02 -7.70
N GLY A 57 9.95 2.71 -8.77
CA GLY A 57 9.07 3.48 -9.66
C GLY A 57 8.00 2.65 -10.38
N PHE A 58 8.29 1.37 -10.69
CA PHE A 58 7.27 0.47 -11.24
C PHE A 58 6.12 0.22 -10.24
N VAL A 59 6.46 -0.01 -8.96
CA VAL A 59 5.49 -0.21 -7.87
C VAL A 59 4.69 1.06 -7.63
N ALA A 60 5.38 2.21 -7.50
CA ALA A 60 4.74 3.50 -7.30
C ALA A 60 3.76 3.83 -8.43
N ARG A 61 4.18 3.68 -9.69
CA ARG A 61 3.34 3.92 -10.85
C ARG A 61 2.11 3.01 -10.86
N ASN A 62 2.29 1.71 -10.63
CA ASN A 62 1.17 0.76 -10.61
C ASN A 62 0.15 1.13 -9.51
N TRP A 63 0.60 1.54 -8.32
CA TRP A 63 -0.32 1.99 -7.27
C TRP A 63 -1.06 3.27 -7.65
N LEU A 64 -0.36 4.28 -8.15
CA LEU A 64 -0.96 5.56 -8.55
C LEU A 64 -1.93 5.40 -9.73
N GLU A 65 -1.58 4.57 -10.72
CA GLU A 65 -2.46 4.22 -11.84
C GLU A 65 -3.73 3.50 -11.37
N ASN A 66 -3.60 2.53 -10.45
CA ASN A 66 -4.75 1.82 -9.88
C ASN A 66 -5.63 2.72 -8.99
N ASP A 67 -5.06 3.76 -8.38
CA ASP A 67 -5.83 4.77 -7.65
C ASP A 67 -6.48 5.81 -8.59
N GLY A 68 -6.17 5.79 -9.90
CA GLY A 68 -6.60 6.81 -10.86
C GLY A 68 -5.93 8.17 -10.66
N SER A 69 -4.77 8.20 -10.00
CA SER A 69 -4.02 9.42 -9.70
C SER A 69 -3.24 9.92 -10.92
N PRO A 70 -3.33 11.22 -11.26
CA PRO A 70 -2.51 11.82 -12.32
C PRO A 70 -1.10 12.18 -11.84
N LEU A 71 -0.81 12.04 -10.54
CA LEU A 71 0.47 12.43 -9.96
C LEU A 71 1.57 11.43 -10.33
N ASP A 72 2.78 11.93 -10.54
CA ASP A 72 3.97 11.08 -10.54
C ASP A 72 4.44 10.77 -9.11
N GLN A 73 5.41 9.87 -8.97
CA GLN A 73 5.94 9.48 -7.67
C GLN A 73 6.53 10.66 -6.87
N SER A 74 7.14 11.63 -7.55
CA SER A 74 7.77 12.77 -6.88
C SER A 74 6.70 13.70 -6.29
N ALA A 75 5.66 14.01 -7.07
CA ALA A 75 4.54 14.82 -6.61
C ALA A 75 3.72 14.10 -5.53
N ALA A 76 3.51 12.80 -5.67
CA ALA A 76 2.87 11.97 -4.66
C ALA A 76 3.69 11.91 -3.35
N ALA A 77 5.02 11.98 -3.42
CA ALA A 77 5.85 12.03 -2.23
C ALA A 77 5.74 13.37 -1.47
N SER A 78 5.46 14.46 -2.17
CA SER A 78 5.19 15.75 -1.53
C SER A 78 3.89 15.78 -0.72
N LEU A 79 3.02 14.77 -0.86
CA LEU A 79 1.83 14.60 0.00
C LEU A 79 2.15 13.94 1.35
N TRP A 80 3.38 13.44 1.52
CA TRP A 80 3.82 12.85 2.78
C TRP A 80 4.15 13.96 3.79
N GLN A 81 3.67 13.83 5.03
CA GLN A 81 3.78 14.85 6.07
C GLN A 81 5.00 14.61 6.97
N ASP A 82 6.22 14.57 6.40
CA ASP A 82 7.45 14.48 7.20
C ASP A 82 8.69 14.96 6.43
N ASP A 83 9.54 15.74 7.10
CA ASP A 83 10.78 16.32 6.57
C ASP A 83 12.00 15.39 6.75
N MET A 84 11.88 14.27 7.47
CA MET A 84 13.00 13.37 7.78
C MET A 84 13.25 12.32 6.67
N PRO A 85 14.28 12.44 5.81
CA PRO A 85 14.38 11.62 4.59
C PRO A 85 14.65 10.12 4.83
N SER A 86 15.08 9.75 6.05
CA SER A 86 15.50 8.39 6.41
C SER A 86 14.51 7.66 7.32
N VAL A 87 13.61 8.38 7.98
CA VAL A 87 12.51 7.86 8.81
C VAL A 87 11.32 8.74 8.51
N GLN A 88 10.32 8.19 7.82
CA GLN A 88 9.16 8.92 7.33
C GLN A 88 7.93 8.45 8.10
N GLU A 89 7.29 9.34 8.84
CA GLU A 89 6.10 9.02 9.63
C GLU A 89 4.83 9.54 8.96
N ASN A 90 3.73 8.81 9.13
CA ASN A 90 2.40 9.30 8.76
C ASN A 90 1.37 8.73 9.72
N ALA A 91 0.22 9.39 9.84
CA ALA A 91 -0.85 8.90 10.69
C ALA A 91 -1.44 7.60 10.11
N LEU A 92 -1.61 6.61 10.98
CA LEU A 92 -2.48 5.47 10.78
C LEU A 92 -3.73 5.76 11.65
N GLY A 93 -4.94 5.42 11.20
CA GLY A 93 -6.16 5.80 11.93
C GLY A 93 -6.13 5.43 13.43
N ASP A 94 -7.00 6.08 14.22
CA ASP A 94 -7.20 5.82 15.65
C ASP A 94 -5.94 5.81 16.53
N GLY A 95 -4.98 6.68 16.20
CA GLY A 95 -3.85 7.02 17.06
C GLY A 95 -2.58 6.19 16.85
N GLY A 96 -2.56 5.28 15.86
CA GLY A 96 -1.34 4.63 15.41
C GLY A 96 -0.56 5.48 14.41
N ARG A 97 0.69 5.12 14.15
CA ARG A 97 1.48 5.69 13.05
C ARG A 97 2.01 4.62 12.13
N ILE A 98 2.17 4.97 10.87
CA ILE A 98 2.97 4.20 9.92
C ILE A 98 4.34 4.86 9.80
N ILE A 99 5.38 4.12 10.19
CA ILE A 99 6.77 4.62 10.22
C ILE A 99 7.56 3.86 9.17
N HIS A 100 8.04 4.55 8.15
CA HIS A 100 8.90 3.97 7.12
C HIS A 100 10.38 4.29 7.38
N VAL A 101 11.13 3.26 7.78
CA VAL A 101 12.55 3.36 8.09
C VAL A 101 13.38 2.91 6.87
N HIS A 102 14.12 3.85 6.29
CA HIS A 102 14.88 3.60 5.07
C HIS A 102 16.38 3.39 5.30
N GLY A 103 16.83 2.21 4.87
CA GLY A 103 18.25 1.89 4.77
C GLY A 103 18.94 1.86 6.13
N LYS A 104 20.27 1.70 6.09
CA LYS A 104 21.08 1.63 7.31
C LYS A 104 21.05 2.94 8.11
N LYS A 105 20.94 4.08 7.43
CA LYS A 105 20.85 5.41 8.07
C LYS A 105 19.54 5.56 8.86
N GLY A 106 18.41 5.19 8.26
CA GLY A 106 17.13 5.16 8.95
C GLY A 106 17.15 4.20 10.13
N LEU A 107 17.70 2.99 9.93
CA LEU A 107 17.81 2.00 11.00
C LEU A 107 18.62 2.51 12.21
N ALA A 108 19.68 3.28 11.98
CA ALA A 108 20.47 3.89 13.04
C ALA A 108 19.76 5.07 13.71
N ALA A 109 18.87 5.76 12.99
CA ALA A 109 18.09 6.89 13.49
C ALA A 109 16.79 6.47 14.19
N PHE A 110 16.28 5.26 13.91
CA PHE A 110 15.07 4.72 14.51
C PHE A 110 15.28 4.47 16.01
N GLN A 111 14.39 5.02 16.83
CA GLN A 111 14.50 4.95 18.30
C GLN A 111 13.55 3.90 18.88
N SER A 112 12.25 4.12 18.71
CA SER A 112 11.20 3.29 19.28
C SER A 112 9.89 3.46 18.51
N CYS A 113 8.92 2.63 18.85
CA CYS A 113 7.55 2.66 18.36
C CYS A 113 6.60 2.25 19.49
N ASP A 114 5.36 2.70 19.41
CA ASP A 114 4.30 2.35 20.33
C ASP A 114 3.54 1.10 19.84
N PRO A 115 2.83 0.35 20.71
CA PRO A 115 2.13 -0.87 20.29
C PRO A 115 1.07 -0.70 19.18
N SER A 116 0.53 0.51 19.01
CA SER A 116 -0.40 0.86 17.94
C SER A 116 0.28 1.24 16.62
N ASP A 117 1.61 1.37 16.60
CA ASP A 117 2.35 1.72 15.40
C ASP A 117 2.59 0.51 14.50
N VAL A 118 2.78 0.81 13.21
CA VAL A 118 3.28 -0.13 12.23
C VAL A 118 4.59 0.42 11.68
N VAL A 119 5.66 -0.36 11.78
CA VAL A 119 6.99 0.05 11.31
C VAL A 119 7.41 -0.80 10.13
N VAL A 120 7.77 -0.14 9.04
CA VAL A 120 8.26 -0.78 7.82
C VAL A 120 9.73 -0.48 7.67
N PHE A 121 10.57 -1.52 7.58
CA PHE A 121 11.99 -1.36 7.32
C PHE A 121 12.33 -1.79 5.89
N SER A 122 13.21 -1.02 5.23
CA SER A 122 13.80 -1.45 3.95
C SER A 122 15.08 -2.30 4.13
N THR A 123 15.42 -2.64 5.38
CA THR A 123 16.58 -3.47 5.77
C THR A 123 16.16 -4.37 6.92
N ALA A 124 16.78 -5.54 7.09
CA ALA A 124 16.43 -6.46 8.19
C ALA A 124 16.53 -5.78 9.57
N TYR A 125 15.51 -5.98 10.39
CA TYR A 125 15.46 -5.48 11.77
C TYR A 125 15.63 -6.67 12.71
N LEU A 126 16.72 -6.70 13.48
CA LEU A 126 17.12 -7.86 14.29
C LEU A 126 16.84 -7.70 15.79
N LYS A 127 16.15 -6.64 16.18
CA LYS A 127 15.81 -6.36 17.58
C LYS A 127 14.32 -6.64 17.81
N ASP A 128 13.94 -6.73 19.07
CA ASP A 128 12.53 -6.76 19.45
C ASP A 128 11.94 -5.34 19.38
N ALA A 129 10.68 -5.24 18.98
CA ALA A 129 9.91 -4.01 18.94
C ALA A 129 8.55 -4.23 19.62
N ALA A 130 8.00 -3.17 20.22
CA ALA A 130 6.68 -3.22 20.85
C ALA A 130 5.52 -3.15 19.83
N CYS A 131 5.82 -2.84 18.58
CA CYS A 131 4.90 -2.56 17.48
C CYS A 131 4.92 -3.64 16.39
N ASP A 132 4.01 -3.55 15.41
CA ASP A 132 4.01 -4.49 14.27
C ASP A 132 5.10 -4.11 13.25
N VAL A 133 6.02 -5.04 12.99
CA VAL A 133 7.21 -4.80 12.15
C VAL A 133 7.14 -5.53 10.82
N PHE A 134 7.22 -4.79 9.71
CA PHE A 134 7.38 -5.31 8.36
C PHE A 134 8.80 -5.05 7.85
N ASP A 135 9.64 -6.07 7.87
CA ASP A 135 11.00 -6.03 7.37
C ASP A 135 11.21 -6.94 6.16
N PRO A 136 12.35 -6.89 5.44
CA PRO A 136 12.55 -7.71 4.26
C PRO A 136 12.46 -9.23 4.50
N PRO A 137 13.01 -9.81 5.59
CA PRO A 137 12.77 -11.21 5.96
C PRO A 137 11.28 -11.58 6.04
N ARG A 138 10.45 -10.81 6.77
CA ARG A 138 9.01 -11.07 6.87
C ARG A 138 8.32 -10.87 5.54
N LEU A 139 8.58 -9.76 4.86
CA LEU A 139 7.95 -9.42 3.58
C LEU A 139 8.31 -10.40 2.45
N LYS A 140 9.48 -11.04 2.49
CA LYS A 140 9.82 -12.14 1.56
C LYS A 140 8.83 -13.31 1.65
N THR A 141 8.24 -13.52 2.83
CA THR A 141 7.23 -14.58 3.05
C THR A 141 5.80 -14.13 2.77
N LEU A 142 5.50 -12.84 2.91
CA LEU A 142 4.15 -12.26 2.75
C LEU A 142 3.90 -11.71 1.33
N GLY A 143 4.95 -11.28 0.64
CA GLY A 143 4.89 -10.44 -0.54
C GLY A 143 4.55 -8.99 -0.21
N ALA A 144 4.01 -8.25 -1.19
CA ALA A 144 3.44 -6.93 -0.94
C ALA A 144 2.26 -7.00 0.05
N VAL A 145 2.11 -5.97 0.87
CA VAL A 145 1.11 -5.92 1.94
C VAL A 145 0.23 -4.70 1.77
N ALA A 146 -1.06 -4.87 2.02
CA ALA A 146 -2.05 -3.80 2.12
C ALA A 146 -2.58 -3.78 3.55
N ILE A 147 -2.76 -2.60 4.13
CA ILE A 147 -3.42 -2.43 5.43
C ILE A 147 -4.69 -1.62 5.17
N ARG A 148 -5.81 -2.20 5.58
CA ARG A 148 -7.12 -1.55 5.60
C ARG A 148 -7.48 -1.24 7.05
N LEU A 149 -8.04 -0.07 7.30
CA LEU A 149 -8.59 0.28 8.60
C LEU A 149 -10.08 0.03 8.57
N GLU A 150 -10.54 -1.00 9.27
CA GLU A 150 -11.95 -1.32 9.47
C GLU A 150 -12.31 -1.00 10.92
N GLU A 151 -13.20 -0.03 11.14
CA GLU A 151 -13.55 0.46 12.49
C GLU A 151 -12.34 0.84 13.36
N GLY A 152 -11.28 1.37 12.73
CA GLY A 152 -10.03 1.73 13.42
C GLY A 152 -9.01 0.61 13.54
N ILE A 153 -9.41 -0.63 13.25
CA ILE A 153 -8.56 -1.81 13.44
C ILE A 153 -7.79 -2.09 12.14
N PRO A 154 -6.45 -2.19 12.19
CA PRO A 154 -5.64 -2.50 11.01
C PRO A 154 -5.81 -3.97 10.61
N GLN A 155 -6.45 -4.18 9.46
CA GLN A 155 -6.57 -5.47 8.78
C GLN A 155 -5.46 -5.60 7.74
N VAL A 156 -4.56 -6.57 7.97
CA VAL A 156 -3.42 -6.84 7.10
C VAL A 156 -3.80 -7.86 6.03
N ILE A 157 -3.69 -7.44 4.77
CA ILE A 157 -3.93 -8.26 3.58
C ILE A 157 -2.62 -8.42 2.83
N THR A 158 -2.21 -9.64 2.55
CA THR A 158 -0.91 -9.94 1.93
C THR A 158 -1.10 -10.51 0.52
N ALA A 159 -0.14 -10.25 -0.36
CA ALA A 159 -0.15 -10.81 -1.71
C ALA A 159 -0.23 -12.35 -1.69
N ARG A 160 0.37 -13.00 -0.69
CA ARG A 160 0.30 -14.45 -0.52
C ARG A 160 -1.08 -14.95 -0.12
N GLN A 161 -1.81 -14.22 0.73
CA GLN A 161 -3.21 -14.55 1.05
C GLN A 161 -4.11 -14.44 -0.20
N VAL A 162 -3.94 -13.40 -1.00
CA VAL A 162 -4.79 -13.16 -2.19
C VAL A 162 -4.46 -14.12 -3.34
N SER A 163 -3.17 -14.36 -3.60
CA SER A 163 -2.74 -15.21 -4.73
C SER A 163 -2.74 -16.71 -4.43
N GLY A 164 -2.75 -17.08 -3.15
CA GLY A 164 -2.62 -18.46 -2.67
C GLY A 164 -1.21 -19.04 -2.87
N GLN A 165 -1.02 -20.29 -2.45
CA GLN A 165 0.20 -21.04 -2.74
C GLN A 165 0.10 -21.65 -4.14
N ARG A 166 0.91 -21.14 -5.08
CA ARG A 166 1.02 -21.64 -6.45
C ARG A 166 2.43 -22.16 -6.67
N LEU A 167 2.57 -23.21 -7.48
CA LEU A 167 3.85 -23.87 -7.76
C LEU A 167 4.96 -22.91 -8.25
N TRP A 168 4.59 -21.79 -8.87
CA TRP A 168 5.53 -20.78 -9.37
C TRP A 168 5.73 -19.57 -8.45
N ASN A 169 4.99 -19.44 -7.35
CA ASN A 169 5.13 -18.35 -6.36
C ASN A 169 5.65 -18.83 -5.00
N THR A 170 5.63 -20.12 -4.71
CA THR A 170 6.29 -20.73 -3.54
C THR A 170 7.74 -21.06 -3.88
N GLY A 171 8.69 -20.40 -3.22
CA GLY A 171 10.10 -20.79 -3.28
C GLY A 171 10.25 -22.24 -2.81
N ARG A 172 10.92 -23.09 -3.59
CA ARG A 172 11.29 -24.46 -3.15
C ARG A 172 12.06 -24.33 -1.85
N GLU A 173 11.53 -24.90 -0.77
CA GLU A 173 12.30 -25.17 0.44
C GLU A 173 13.54 -25.99 0.01
N ARG A 174 14.72 -25.46 0.30
CA ARG A 174 16.01 -26.14 0.17
C ARG A 174 16.65 -26.19 1.53
#